data_AF-A0A9P6L3J6-F1
#
_entry.id   AF-A0A9P6L3J6-F1
#
_cell.length_a   1.000
_cell.length_b   1.000
_cell.length_c   1.000
_cell.angle_alpha   90.00
_cell.angle_beta   90.00
_cell.angle_gamma   90.00
#
_symmetry.space_group_name_H-M   'P 1'
#
loop_
_entity.id
_entity.type
_entity.pdbx_description
1 polymer ?
#
loop_
_entity_poly.entity_id
_entity_poly.type
_entity_poly.pdbx_seq_one_letter_code
_entity_poly.pdbx_strand_id
1 'polypeptide(L)'
;DVEKGFLKGDLLVRTFKLIFTSPSSAEGSFDVPDNCARRGKSTSAGPPKRANNAELHGMDGSVTPRAIAYSAVQLHFNLTDAIHWMAHYNGFSYEEFYEFIVDFFEADATPEAQEASTKLLEWWNKYMLLVLFLPYCC
;
A
#
# COMPACT_ATOMS: atom_id res chain seq x y z
N ASP A 1 12.15 20.38 -3.37
CA ASP A 1 11.04 20.16 -2.45
C ASP A 1 11.25 18.80 -1.80
N VAL A 2 11.43 18.76 -0.48
CA VAL A 2 11.93 17.59 0.26
C VAL A 2 10.84 16.52 0.38
N GLU A 3 9.57 16.92 0.27
CA GLU A 3 8.40 16.04 0.42
C GLU A 3 7.91 15.46 -0.91
N LYS A 4 8.53 15.85 -2.03
CA LYS A 4 8.11 15.42 -3.36
C LYS A 4 8.30 13.91 -3.54
N GLY A 5 7.19 13.18 -3.52
CA GLY A 5 7.17 11.72 -3.68
C GLY A 5 7.25 10.93 -2.37
N PHE A 6 7.21 11.61 -1.22
CA PHE A 6 7.12 10.96 0.09
C PHE A 6 5.91 10.01 0.13
N LEU A 7 6.16 8.76 0.55
CA LEU A 7 5.18 7.67 0.59
C LEU A 7 4.46 7.37 -0.75
N LYS A 8 5.05 7.73 -1.89
CA LYS A 8 4.51 7.41 -3.24
C LYS A 8 5.40 6.43 -4.03
N GLY A 9 6.28 5.70 -3.34
CA GLY A 9 7.19 4.73 -3.97
C GLY A 9 6.45 3.50 -4.51
N ASP A 10 6.87 2.99 -5.68
CA ASP A 10 6.23 1.84 -6.34
C ASP A 10 6.24 0.57 -5.46
N LEU A 11 7.36 0.26 -4.82
CA LEU A 11 7.46 -0.88 -3.90
C LEU A 11 6.48 -0.78 -2.73
N LEU A 12 6.28 0.43 -2.19
CA LEU A 12 5.35 0.65 -1.08
C LEU A 12 3.91 0.40 -1.51
N VAL A 13 3.53 0.89 -2.68
CA VAL A 13 2.19 0.67 -3.25
C VAL A 13 1.96 -0.83 -3.52
N ARG A 14 2.96 -1.54 -4.03
CA ARG A 14 2.88 -2.99 -4.27
C ARG A 14 2.74 -3.76 -2.96
N THR A 15 3.54 -3.44 -1.95
CA THR A 15 3.45 -4.05 -0.61
C THR A 15 2.08 -3.82 0.00
N PHE A 16 1.57 -2.58 -0.06
CA PHE A 16 0.23 -2.25 0.43
C PHE A 16 -0.85 -3.12 -0.24
N LYS A 17 -0.79 -3.24 -1.57
CA LYS A 17 -1.71 -4.10 -2.33
C LYS A 17 -1.58 -5.58 -1.93
N LEU A 18 -0.36 -6.09 -1.78
CA LEU A 18 -0.14 -7.48 -1.38
C LEU A 18 -0.71 -7.79 0.01
N ILE A 19 -0.65 -6.83 0.94
CA ILE A 19 -1.16 -6.99 2.31
C ILE A 19 -2.69 -6.88 2.34
N PHE A 20 -3.23 -5.77 1.82
CA PHE A 20 -4.63 -5.40 2.02
C PHE A 20 -5.56 -5.83 0.87
N THR A 21 -5.03 -6.36 -0.22
CA THR A 21 -5.83 -6.87 -1.35
C THR A 21 -5.45 -8.31 -1.70
N SER A 22 -5.80 -8.77 -2.90
CA SER A 22 -5.42 -10.08 -3.43
C SER A 22 -4.06 -10.00 -4.14
N PRO A 23 -3.23 -11.07 -4.13
CA PRO A 23 -1.97 -11.11 -4.90
C PRO A 23 -2.12 -10.72 -6.38
N SER A 24 -3.27 -11.01 -6.99
CA SER A 24 -3.59 -10.65 -8.38
C SER A 24 -3.64 -9.13 -8.63
N SER A 25 -3.89 -8.33 -7.60
CA SER A 25 -3.97 -6.87 -7.69
C SER A 25 -2.61 -6.18 -7.66
N ALA A 26 -1.55 -6.91 -7.27
CA ALA A 26 -0.18 -6.40 -7.24
C ALA A 26 0.48 -6.39 -8.63
N GLU A 27 0.02 -7.24 -9.55
CA GLU A 27 0.44 -7.22 -10.95
C GLU A 27 -0.39 -6.21 -11.74
N GLY A 28 0.18 -5.03 -12.01
CA GLY A 28 -0.50 -3.99 -12.79
C GLY A 28 -0.07 -2.55 -12.48
N SER A 29 1.24 -2.28 -12.45
CA SER A 29 1.74 -0.91 -12.57
C SER A 29 2.23 -0.70 -14.02
N PHE A 30 1.72 0.37 -14.66
CA PHE A 30 2.19 0.94 -15.93
C PHE A 30 3.72 1.13 -15.88
N ASP A 31 4.56 0.94 -16.91
CA ASP A 31 4.42 0.86 -18.36
C ASP A 31 4.94 -0.50 -18.89
N VAL A 32 4.07 -1.36 -19.39
CA VAL A 32 4.48 -2.47 -20.26
C VAL A 32 3.72 -2.27 -21.57
N PRO A 33 4.41 -2.05 -22.71
CA PRO A 33 3.73 -2.02 -24.00
C PRO A 33 2.96 -3.32 -24.17
N ASP A 34 1.78 -3.23 -24.78
CA ASP A 34 0.71 -4.25 -24.91
C ASP A 34 1.11 -5.59 -25.58
N ASN A 35 2.40 -5.90 -25.67
CA ASN A 35 2.94 -7.09 -26.32
C ASN A 35 4.02 -7.77 -25.48
N CYS A 36 3.74 -8.10 -24.22
CA CYS A 36 4.51 -9.12 -23.52
C CYS A 36 3.54 -10.13 -22.90
N ALA A 37 3.61 -11.35 -23.43
CA ALA A 37 2.73 -12.47 -23.13
C ALA A 37 2.51 -12.65 -21.62
N ARG A 38 1.24 -12.47 -21.21
CA ARG A 38 0.73 -12.73 -19.85
C ARG A 38 0.97 -14.19 -19.50
N ARG A 39 2.00 -14.48 -18.68
CA ARG A 39 2.35 -15.84 -18.29
C ARG A 39 1.62 -16.20 -16.98
N GLY A 40 0.56 -17.01 -17.11
CA GLY A 40 0.01 -17.80 -16.00
C GLY A 40 -1.41 -17.44 -15.56
N LYS A 41 -2.41 -17.64 -16.41
CA LYS A 41 -3.82 -17.67 -16.02
C LYS A 41 -4.06 -18.93 -15.16
N SER A 42 -4.04 -18.80 -13.83
CA SER A 42 -4.60 -19.85 -12.96
C SER A 42 -6.13 -19.75 -13.05
N THR A 43 -6.71 -20.59 -13.91
CA THR A 43 -8.16 -20.77 -14.01
C THR A 43 -8.64 -21.63 -12.85
N SER A 44 -9.04 -21.01 -11.73
CA SER A 44 -9.99 -21.65 -10.81
C SER A 44 -11.30 -20.88 -10.87
N ALA A 45 -12.17 -21.28 -11.81
CA ALA A 45 -13.55 -20.86 -11.91
C ALA A 45 -14.38 -21.44 -10.76
N GLY A 46 -14.11 -20.96 -9.54
CA GLY A 46 -14.97 -21.13 -8.39
C GLY A 46 -15.55 -19.78 -7.96
N PRO A 47 -16.69 -19.75 -7.26
CA PRO A 47 -17.18 -18.50 -6.65
C PRO A 47 -16.06 -17.90 -5.78
N PRO A 48 -15.89 -16.57 -5.73
CA PRO A 48 -14.84 -15.94 -4.94
C PRO A 48 -15.02 -16.36 -3.47
N LYS A 49 -14.14 -17.26 -2.98
CA LYS A 49 -14.27 -17.86 -1.64
C LYS A 49 -13.61 -17.04 -0.53
N ARG A 50 -13.15 -15.81 -0.80
CA ARG A 50 -12.55 -14.95 0.21
C ARG A 50 -13.03 -13.53 -0.02
N ALA A 51 -13.67 -12.95 0.99
CA ALA A 51 -13.86 -11.50 1.07
C ALA A 51 -12.52 -10.82 0.80
N ASN A 52 -12.54 -9.68 0.11
CA ASN A 52 -11.30 -8.93 -0.13
C ASN A 52 -10.73 -8.55 1.25
N ASN A 53 -9.42 -8.69 1.47
CA ASN A 53 -8.82 -8.38 2.79
C ASN A 53 -9.15 -6.93 3.22
N ALA A 54 -9.37 -6.03 2.25
CA ALA A 54 -9.89 -4.68 2.47
C ALA A 54 -11.26 -4.66 3.17
N GLU A 55 -12.19 -5.51 2.74
CA GLU A 55 -13.51 -5.68 3.36
C GLU A 55 -13.40 -6.30 4.75
N LEU A 56 -12.49 -7.26 4.92
CA LEU A 56 -12.20 -7.88 6.22
C LEU A 56 -11.58 -6.89 7.23
N HIS A 57 -10.81 -5.92 6.75
CA HIS A 57 -10.21 -4.86 7.56
C HIS A 57 -11.13 -3.64 7.73
N GLY A 58 -12.39 -3.69 7.27
CA GLY A 58 -13.33 -2.57 7.38
C GLY A 58 -12.86 -1.32 6.62
N MET A 59 -12.05 -1.51 5.57
CA MET A 59 -11.66 -0.41 4.70
C MET A 59 -12.85 -0.12 3.79
N ASP A 60 -13.70 0.84 4.18
CA ASP A 60 -14.88 1.33 3.44
C ASP A 60 -14.49 2.09 2.14
N GLY A 61 -13.60 1.51 1.33
CA GLY A 61 -13.08 2.11 0.10
C GLY A 61 -12.07 3.25 0.31
N SER A 62 -11.65 3.52 1.54
CA SER A 62 -10.66 4.55 1.88
C SER A 62 -9.39 3.96 2.50
N VAL A 63 -8.24 4.49 2.10
CA VAL A 63 -6.93 4.16 2.68
C VAL A 63 -6.75 4.90 3.99
N THR A 64 -6.42 4.17 5.05
CA THR A 64 -6.11 4.76 6.34
C THR A 64 -4.61 5.09 6.44
N PRO A 65 -4.22 6.20 7.10
CA PRO A 65 -2.82 6.53 7.39
C PRO A 65 -2.06 5.36 8.04
N ARG A 66 -2.72 4.68 8.98
CA ARG A 66 -2.19 3.54 9.73
C ARG A 66 -1.90 2.34 8.83
N ALA A 67 -2.71 2.09 7.81
CA ALA A 67 -2.43 1.03 6.83
C ALA A 67 -1.21 1.36 5.94
N ILE A 68 -1.01 2.64 5.60
CA ILE A 68 0.19 3.10 4.87
C ILE A 68 1.44 2.91 5.74
N ALA A 69 1.38 3.36 7.00
CA ALA A 69 2.47 3.19 7.97
C ALA A 69 2.85 1.73 8.16
N TYR A 70 1.85 0.85 8.34
CA TYR A 70 2.08 -0.59 8.45
C TYR A 70 2.75 -1.16 7.20
N SER A 71 2.30 -0.78 6.00
CA SER A 71 2.90 -1.25 4.75
C SER A 71 4.34 -0.78 4.57
N ALA A 72 4.66 0.43 5.04
CA ALA A 72 6.02 0.98 4.99
C ALA A 72 6.97 0.23 5.92
N VAL A 73 6.52 -0.04 7.15
CA VAL A 73 7.23 -0.87 8.13
C VAL A 73 7.51 -2.26 7.54
N GLN A 74 6.49 -2.90 6.98
CA GLN A 74 6.64 -4.22 6.39
C GLN A 74 7.56 -4.21 5.18
N LEU A 75 7.45 -3.21 4.29
CA LEU A 75 8.37 -3.07 3.17
C LEU A 75 9.82 -2.94 3.65
N HIS A 76 10.08 -2.03 4.59
CA HIS A 76 11.43 -1.81 5.11
C HIS A 76 12.00 -3.10 5.72
N PHE A 77 11.23 -3.75 6.60
CA PHE A 77 11.63 -5.01 7.22
C PHE A 77 12.00 -6.09 6.18
N ASN A 78 11.18 -6.25 5.13
CA ASN A 78 11.45 -7.22 4.05
C ASN A 78 12.68 -6.88 3.19
N LEU A 79 13.18 -5.64 3.23
CA LEU A 79 14.41 -5.24 2.55
C LEU A 79 15.66 -5.42 3.44
N THR A 80 15.47 -5.77 4.71
CA THR A 80 16.58 -6.08 5.63
C THR A 80 16.99 -7.56 5.53
N ASP A 81 18.14 -7.88 6.12
CA ASP A 81 18.64 -9.25 6.31
C ASP A 81 18.10 -9.91 7.60
N ALA A 82 17.08 -9.34 8.23
CA ALA A 82 16.46 -9.91 9.42
C ALA A 82 15.80 -11.27 9.11
N ILE A 83 16.11 -12.28 9.93
CA ILE A 83 15.61 -13.65 9.74
C ILE A 83 14.17 -13.81 10.25
N HIS A 84 13.79 -13.01 11.25
CA HIS A 84 12.46 -13.01 11.86
C HIS A 84 12.07 -11.60 12.26
N TRP A 85 10.76 -11.37 12.44
CA TRP A 85 10.24 -10.08 12.90
C TRP A 85 10.90 -9.63 14.21
N MET A 86 11.26 -8.36 14.27
CA MET A 86 11.83 -7.70 15.44
C MET A 86 11.37 -6.25 15.48
N ALA A 87 10.96 -5.74 16.64
CA ALA A 87 10.53 -4.34 16.80
C ALA A 87 11.68 -3.34 16.63
N HIS A 88 12.91 -3.75 16.96
CA HIS A 88 14.12 -2.99 16.74
C HIS A 88 15.11 -3.85 15.96
N TYR A 89 15.67 -3.32 14.88
CA TYR A 89 16.66 -4.05 14.08
C TYR A 89 17.74 -3.10 13.59
N ASN A 90 19.01 -3.46 13.80
CA ASN A 90 20.17 -2.69 13.35
C ASN A 90 20.12 -1.19 13.72
N GLY A 91 19.68 -0.86 14.94
CA GLY A 91 19.54 0.52 15.41
C GLY A 91 18.32 1.27 14.85
N PHE A 92 17.45 0.60 14.09
CA PHE A 92 16.19 1.14 13.58
C PHE A 92 15.01 0.67 14.43
N SER A 93 14.19 1.61 14.92
CA SER A 93 12.95 1.32 15.64
C SER A 93 11.76 1.33 14.67
N TYR A 94 11.13 0.18 14.49
CA TYR A 94 9.94 0.08 13.62
C TYR A 94 8.71 0.70 14.26
N GLU A 95 8.68 0.77 15.59
CA GLU A 95 7.63 1.47 16.35
C GLU A 95 7.72 2.98 16.10
N GLU A 96 8.89 3.58 16.28
CA GLU A 96 9.11 5.01 16.01
C GLU A 96 8.87 5.35 14.53
N PHE A 97 9.25 4.46 13.62
CA PHE A 97 8.99 4.67 12.19
C PHE A 97 7.50 4.63 11.86
N TYR A 98 6.75 3.73 12.48
CA TYR A 98 5.30 3.66 12.33
C TYR A 98 4.65 4.93 12.87
N GLU A 99 4.99 5.33 14.09
CA GLU A 99 4.48 6.54 14.74
C GLU A 99 4.81 7.78 13.92
N PHE A 100 6.04 7.91 13.42
CA PHE A 100 6.45 9.02 12.55
C PHE A 100 5.55 9.17 11.32
N ILE A 101 5.19 8.05 10.66
CA ILE A 101 4.28 8.11 9.50
C ILE A 101 2.86 8.47 9.95
N VAL A 102 2.38 7.93 11.06
CA VAL A 102 1.04 8.26 11.57
C VAL A 102 0.95 9.74 11.95
N ASP A 103 1.95 10.26 12.66
CA ASP A 103 2.05 11.65 13.07
C ASP A 103 2.10 12.59 11.86
N PHE A 104 2.73 12.19 10.76
CA PHE A 104 2.68 12.96 9.51
C PHE A 104 1.24 13.21 9.01
N PHE A 105 0.31 12.28 9.25
CA PHE A 105 -1.09 12.41 8.85
C PHE A 105 -2.00 12.95 9.94
N GLU A 106 -1.77 12.59 11.21
CA GLU A 106 -2.70 12.80 12.32
C GLU A 106 -2.27 13.89 13.31
N ALA A 107 -1.00 14.32 13.32
CA ALA A 107 -0.53 15.34 14.27
C ALA A 107 -1.07 16.75 13.94
N ASP A 108 -1.17 17.59 14.97
CA ASP A 108 -1.53 19.01 14.85
C ASP A 108 -0.44 19.78 14.08
N ALA A 109 -0.55 19.76 12.74
CA ALA A 109 0.40 20.39 11.85
C ALA A 109 -0.06 21.78 11.39
N THR A 110 0.85 22.52 10.75
CA THR A 110 0.49 23.78 10.08
C THR A 110 -0.56 23.52 9.00
N PRO A 111 -1.38 24.53 8.62
CA PRO A 111 -2.36 24.37 7.55
C PRO A 111 -1.75 23.84 6.23
N GLU A 112 -0.51 24.24 5.93
CA GLU A 112 0.22 23.77 4.74
C GLU A 112 0.56 22.27 4.82
N ALA A 113 0.99 21.79 5.99
CA ALA A 113 1.30 20.38 6.22
C ALA A 113 0.02 19.52 6.21
N GLN A 114 -1.09 20.03 6.74
CA GLN A 114 -2.40 19.37 6.65
C GLN A 114 -2.88 19.26 5.20
N GLU A 115 -2.66 20.29 4.38
CA GLU A 115 -2.99 20.26 2.96
C GLU A 115 -2.15 19.21 2.22
N ALA A 116 -0.84 19.11 2.54
CA ALA A 116 0.05 18.12 1.95
C ALA A 116 -0.35 16.68 2.32
N SER A 117 -0.66 16.42 3.59
CA SER A 117 -1.08 15.09 4.06
C SER A 117 -2.44 14.68 3.48
N THR A 118 -3.38 15.63 3.37
CA THR A 118 -4.69 15.40 2.73
C THR A 118 -4.54 15.06 1.25
N LYS A 119 -3.75 15.83 0.50
CA LYS A 119 -3.45 15.53 -0.92
C LYS A 119 -2.78 14.18 -1.11
N LEU A 120 -1.96 13.75 -0.15
CA LEU A 120 -1.34 12.43 -0.17
C LEU A 120 -2.39 11.32 0.05
N LEU A 121 -3.30 11.48 1.00
CA LEU A 121 -4.40 10.52 1.22
C LEU A 121 -5.34 10.45 0.00
N GLU A 122 -5.67 11.58 -0.62
CA GLU A 122 -6.46 11.62 -1.85
C GLU A 122 -5.77 10.86 -3.00
N TRP A 123 -4.45 11.02 -3.12
CA TRP A 123 -3.66 10.25 -4.07
C TRP A 123 -3.77 8.74 -3.77
N TRP A 124 -3.58 8.32 -2.53
CA TRP A 124 -3.71 6.90 -2.15
C TRP A 124 -5.11 6.33 -2.41
N ASN A 125 -6.16 7.09 -2.10
CA ASN A 125 -7.55 6.71 -2.36
C ASN A 125 -7.82 6.51 -3.86
N LYS A 126 -7.31 7.41 -4.71
CA LYS A 126 -7.41 7.25 -6.17
C LYS A 126 -6.73 5.97 -6.66
N TYR A 127 -5.57 5.63 -6.11
CA TYR A 127 -4.83 4.43 -6.51
C TYR A 127 -5.52 3.12 -6.07
N MET A 128 -6.21 3.12 -4.93
CA MET A 128 -6.95 1.95 -4.44
C MET A 128 -8.30 1.76 -5.14
N LEU A 129 -9.04 2.84 -5.40
CA LEU A 129 -10.32 2.76 -6.12
C LEU A 129 -10.15 2.20 -7.54
N LEU A 130 -9.03 2.50 -8.21
CA LEU A 130 -8.71 1.93 -9.52
C LEU A 130 -8.54 0.40 -9.49
N VAL A 131 -8.17 -0.19 -8.34
CA VAL A 131 -8.01 -1.64 -8.21
C VAL A 131 -9.33 -2.35 -7.90
N LEU A 132 -10.26 -1.69 -7.20
CA LEU A 132 -11.58 -2.24 -6.90
C LEU A 132 -12.56 -2.12 -8.08
N PHE A 133 -12.34 -1.17 -8.99
CA PHE A 133 -13.21 -0.89 -10.15
C PHE A 133 -12.61 -1.25 -11.51
N LEU A 134 -11.45 -1.90 -11.59
CA LEU A 134 -11.07 -2.53 -12.85
C LEU A 134 -12.06 -3.68 -13.09
N PRO A 135 -12.92 -3.60 -14.12
CA PRO A 135 -13.70 -4.76 -14.49
C PRO A 135 -12.67 -5.83 -14.80
N TYR A 136 -12.84 -7.00 -14.18
CA TYR A 136 -12.31 -8.22 -14.70
C TYR A 136 -12.80 -8.31 -16.15
N CYS A 137 -12.02 -7.80 -17.11
CA CYS A 137 -12.27 -8.05 -18.52
C CYS A 137 -12.09 -9.56 -18.70
N CYS A 138 -13.23 -10.23 -18.82
CA CYS A 138 -13.39 -11.63 -19.20
C CYS A 138 -12.46 -12.01 -20.36
#